data_AF-A0A2V6Y4P8-F1
#
_entry.id   AF-A0A2V6Y4P8-F1
#
_cell.length_a   1.000
_cell.length_b   1.000
_cell.length_c   1.000
_cell.angle_alpha   90.00
_cell.angle_beta   90.00
_cell.angle_gamma   90.00
#
_symmetry.space_group_name_H-M   'P 1'
#
loop_
_entity.id
_entity.type
_entity.pdbx_description
1 polymer ?
#
loop_
_entity_poly.entity_id
_entity_poly.type
_entity_poly.pdbx_seq_one_letter_code
_entity_poly.pdbx_strand_id
1 'polypeptide(L)' 'MEFGCHLPVYGAAATRETLLAFARRMEALGYDSLWASDHV' A
#
# COMPACT_ATOMS: atom_id res chain seq x y z
N MET A 1 6.25 -10.05 15.89
CA MET A 1 6.25 -8.58 15.75
C MET A 1 5.56 -8.32 14.44
N GLU A 2 4.46 -7.57 14.45
CA GLU A 2 3.67 -7.30 13.26
C GLU A 2 4.12 -5.99 12.62
N PHE A 3 4.28 -5.98 11.30
CA PHE A 3 4.69 -4.84 10.51
C PHE A 3 3.60 -4.46 9.53
N GLY A 4 3.25 -3.18 9.49
CA GLY A 4 2.36 -2.64 8.48
C GLY A 4 2.86 -1.32 7.93
N CYS A 5 2.31 -0.90 6.78
CA CYS A 5 2.64 0.39 6.20
C CYS A 5 1.45 1.03 5.45
N HIS A 6 1.59 2.33 5.17
CA HIS A 6 0.57 3.11 4.47
C HIS A 6 0.76 3.01 2.95
N LEU A 7 -0.35 2.89 2.23
CA LEU A 7 -0.36 2.88 0.78
C LEU A 7 -0.04 4.28 0.22
N PRO A 8 0.70 4.39 -0.89
CA PRO A 8 1.01 5.68 -1.50
C PRO A 8 -0.21 6.25 -2.24
N VAL A 9 -1.22 6.71 -1.49
CA VAL A 9 -2.52 7.19 -1.99
C VAL A 9 -2.52 8.67 -2.42
N TYR A 10 -1.36 9.32 -2.43
CA TYR A 10 -1.20 10.70 -2.89
C TYR A 10 -0.16 10.86 -4.01
N GLY A 11 -0.37 11.86 -4.86
CA GLY A 11 0.58 12.27 -5.90
C GLY A 11 0.62 11.29 -7.09
N ALA A 12 1.69 11.37 -7.89
CA ALA A 12 1.83 10.60 -9.13
C ALA A 12 1.86 9.07 -8.93
N ALA A 13 2.15 8.60 -7.71
CA ALA A 13 2.16 7.18 -7.36
C ALA A 13 0.77 6.63 -7.01
N ALA A 14 -0.24 7.49 -6.83
CA ALA A 14 -1.60 7.10 -6.43
C ALA A 14 -2.44 6.54 -7.60
N THR A 15 -1.81 5.76 -8.48
CA THR A 15 -2.51 5.08 -9.57
C THR A 15 -2.98 3.71 -9.10
N ARG A 16 -4.07 3.20 -9.69
CA ARG A 16 -4.57 1.85 -9.41
C ARG A 16 -3.48 0.79 -9.60
N GLU A 17 -2.70 0.89 -10.68
CA GLU A 17 -1.65 -0.08 -11.00
C GLU A 17 -0.54 -0.07 -9.94
N THR A 18 -0.04 1.11 -9.58
CA THR A 18 1.01 1.27 -8.56
C THR A 18 0.53 0.77 -7.21
N LEU A 19 -0.69 1.09 -6.79
CA LEU A 19 -1.25 0.65 -5.50
C LEU A 19 -1.35 -0.88 -5.42
N LEU A 20 -1.83 -1.53 -6.48
CA LEU A 20 -1.93 -3.00 -6.52
C LEU A 20 -0.55 -3.68 -6.56
N ALA A 21 0.39 -3.13 -7.34
CA ALA A 21 1.75 -3.64 -7.41
C ALA A 21 2.47 -3.51 -6.06
N PHE A 22 2.32 -2.36 -5.40
CA PHE A 22 2.86 -2.12 -4.07
C PHE A 22 2.27 -3.11 -3.06
N ALA A 23 0.94 -3.25 -3.00
CA ALA A 23 0.29 -4.13 -2.03
C ALA A 23 0.77 -5.57 -2.15
N ARG A 24 0.82 -6.11 -3.37
CA ARG A 24 1.36 -7.46 -3.63
C ARG A 24 2.82 -7.60 -3.24
N ARG A 25 3.63 -6.56 -3.47
CA ARG A 25 5.04 -6.57 -3.10
C ARG A 25 5.22 -6.62 -1.58
N MET A 26 4.43 -5.86 -0.83
CA MET A 26 4.48 -5.83 0.63
C MET A 26 4.00 -7.16 1.23
N GLU A 27 2.95 -7.76 0.69
CA GLU A 27 2.51 -9.12 1.04
C GLU A 27 3.64 -10.13 0.81
N ALA A 28 4.30 -10.10 -0.34
CA ALA A 28 5.44 -10.98 -0.64
C ALA A 28 6.69 -10.72 0.23
N LEU A 29 6.77 -9.56 0.90
CA LEU A 29 7.82 -9.23 1.87
C LEU A 29 7.44 -9.66 3.30
N GLY A 30 6.23 -10.16 3.52
CA GLY A 30 5.75 -10.57 4.84
C GLY A 30 5.24 -9.43 5.71
N TYR A 31 4.76 -8.33 5.12
CA TYR A 31 4.02 -7.32 5.87
C TYR A 31 2.63 -7.85 6.23
N ASP A 32 2.22 -7.62 7.47
CA ASP A 32 0.97 -8.14 8.04
C ASP A 32 -0.24 -7.28 7.68
N SER A 33 -0.03 -5.98 7.42
CA SER A 33 -1.13 -5.05 7.15
C SER A 33 -0.75 -3.86 6.27
N LEU A 34 -1.73 -3.36 5.53
CA LEU A 34 -1.63 -2.15 4.72
C LEU A 34 -2.84 -1.25 4.99
N TRP A 35 -2.62 0.06 5.03
CA TRP A 35 -3.69 1.04 5.27
C TRP A 35 -3.73 2.07 4.16
N ALA A 36 -4.94 2.44 3.73
CA ALA A 36 -5.20 3.58 2.87
C ALA A 36 -6.03 4.60 3.65
N SER A 37 -5.71 5.87 3.45
CA SER A 37 -6.60 6.95 3.85
C SER A 37 -7.65 7.14 2.75
N ASP A 38 -8.91 7.29 3.15
CA ASP A 38 -9.98 7.62 2.22
C ASP A 38 -9.97 9.13 1.92
N HIS A 39 -10.13 9.49 0.65
CA HIS A 39 -10.11 10.88 0.17
C HIS A 39 -11.35 11.11 -0.70
N VAL A 40 -12.01 12.25 -0.48
CA VAL A 40 -13.13 12.73 -1.30
C VAL A 40 -12.63 13.82 -2.24
#